data_AF-A0AAP9UUP0-F1
#
_entry.id   AF-A0AAP9UUP0-F1
#
_cell.length_a   1.000
_cell.length_b   1.000
_cell.length_c   1.000
_cell.angle_alpha   90.00
_cell.angle_beta   90.00
_cell.angle_gamma   90.00
#
_symmetry.space_group_name_H-M   'P 1'
#
loop_
_entity.id
_entity.type
_entity.pdbx_description
1 polymer ?
#
loop_
_entity_poly.entity_id
_entity_poly.type
_entity_poly.pdbx_seq_one_letter_code
_entity_poly.pdbx_strand_id
1 'polypeptide(L)'
;MLRLKETVVYKDLPYNIQSHLKAPVSRETKWGMACFIVLVLDILCILPVLASKVEFFTFAVLPVAILINVWMILINTRNMTEYLHHLQYVRFMGVSFSGMSYCQLITAQKMMFSAIGFHLPLISLSLFIYAASIFLVIRYYLAVFPDPKRGKRETAAPTGMLLAAVPAAGYMISHAVLRVSESAVYLLMSIVYLLMACLFSIMGVKFIHKYFFIKANQDIIRQHRI
;
A
#
# COMPACT_ATOMS: atom_id res chain seq x y z
N MET A 1 9.02 7.39 -15.94
CA MET A 1 10.41 7.58 -16.40
C MET A 1 11.28 7.36 -15.19
N LEU A 2 12.16 6.36 -15.24
CA LEU A 2 12.92 5.92 -14.06
C LEU A 2 14.19 6.75 -13.85
N ARG A 3 14.78 7.31 -14.90
CA ARG A 3 16.01 8.09 -14.88
C ARG A 3 15.77 9.52 -15.37
N LEU A 4 16.29 10.51 -14.67
CA LEU A 4 16.29 11.92 -15.07
C LEU A 4 17.39 12.14 -16.12
N LYS A 5 17.29 13.19 -16.95
CA LYS A 5 18.34 13.49 -17.95
C LYS A 5 19.68 13.77 -17.24
N GLU A 6 20.77 13.29 -17.84
CA GLU A 6 22.11 13.21 -17.22
C GLU A 6 22.75 14.57 -16.84
N THR A 7 22.14 15.69 -17.18
CA THR A 7 22.69 17.04 -16.96
C THR A 7 21.98 17.87 -15.90
N VAL A 8 21.01 17.29 -15.16
CA VAL A 8 20.20 18.06 -14.20
C VAL A 8 20.80 18.05 -12.81
N VAL A 9 21.11 19.24 -12.27
CA VAL A 9 21.60 19.42 -10.90
C VAL A 9 20.46 19.26 -9.90
N TYR A 10 20.70 18.58 -8.77
CA TYR A 10 19.68 18.28 -7.76
C TYR A 10 18.87 19.52 -7.32
N LYS A 11 19.53 20.69 -7.19
CA LYS A 11 18.91 21.95 -6.75
C LYS A 11 17.88 22.49 -7.73
N ASP A 12 18.02 22.19 -9.02
CA ASP A 12 17.15 22.70 -10.09
C ASP A 12 15.91 21.81 -10.31
N LEU A 13 15.84 20.67 -9.61
CA LEU A 13 14.69 19.77 -9.71
C LEU A 13 13.47 20.37 -8.97
N PRO A 14 12.26 20.19 -9.51
CA PRO A 14 11.01 20.48 -8.80
C PRO A 14 10.95 19.79 -7.43
N TYR A 15 10.35 20.44 -6.43
CA TYR A 15 10.30 19.96 -5.05
C TYR A 15 9.68 18.55 -4.89
N ASN A 16 8.65 18.22 -5.67
CA ASN A 16 8.05 16.88 -5.70
C ASN A 16 9.05 15.79 -6.14
N ILE A 17 9.96 16.09 -7.08
CA ILE A 17 11.00 15.16 -7.50
C ILE A 17 12.12 15.08 -6.44
N GLN A 18 12.52 16.21 -5.87
CA GLN A 18 13.51 16.25 -4.79
C GLN A 18 13.06 15.44 -3.55
N SER A 19 11.81 15.62 -3.11
CA SER A 19 11.23 14.86 -1.99
C SER A 19 11.06 13.38 -2.30
N HIS A 20 10.89 13.01 -3.58
CA HIS A 20 10.86 11.62 -4.03
C HIS A 20 12.26 11.00 -4.11
N LEU A 21 13.32 11.80 -4.32
CA LEU A 21 14.72 11.36 -4.25
C LEU A 21 15.25 11.25 -2.81
N LYS A 22 14.68 12.03 -1.88
CA LYS A 22 15.01 11.96 -0.46
C LYS A 22 14.27 10.79 0.21
N ALA A 23 15.01 9.97 0.94
CA ALA A 23 14.45 8.90 1.76
C ALA A 23 14.95 8.97 3.21
N PRO A 24 14.77 10.09 3.93
CA PRO A 24 15.08 10.09 5.35
C PRO A 24 14.12 9.13 6.04
N VAL A 25 14.69 8.13 6.72
CA VAL A 25 13.95 7.18 7.55
C VAL A 25 14.37 7.47 8.97
N SER A 26 13.46 8.05 9.75
CA SER A 26 13.69 8.33 11.16
C SER A 26 13.32 7.11 12.02
N ARG A 27 13.73 7.14 13.30
CA ARG A 27 13.28 6.15 14.28
C ARG A 27 11.75 6.13 14.43
N GLU A 28 11.10 7.28 14.31
CA GLU A 28 9.64 7.39 14.33
C GLU A 28 9.00 6.70 13.13
N THR A 29 9.57 6.83 11.93
CA THR A 29 9.10 6.11 10.73
C THR A 29 9.20 4.59 10.94
N LYS A 30 10.26 4.12 11.61
CA LYS A 30 10.46 2.71 11.96
C LYS A 30 9.36 2.18 12.87
N TRP A 31 9.12 2.89 13.98
CA TRP A 31 8.07 2.53 14.93
C TRP A 31 6.67 2.64 14.32
N GLY A 32 6.39 3.70 13.58
CA GLY A 32 5.10 3.90 12.90
C GLY A 32 4.80 2.75 11.94
N MET A 33 5.78 2.34 11.11
CA MET A 33 5.60 1.21 10.21
C MET A 33 5.42 -0.12 10.96
N ALA A 34 6.16 -0.33 12.04
CA ALA A 34 6.02 -1.55 12.83
C ALA A 34 4.63 -1.67 13.48
N CYS A 35 4.17 -0.59 14.14
CA CYS A 35 2.81 -0.52 14.69
C CYS A 35 1.76 -0.69 13.60
N PHE A 36 1.99 -0.13 12.41
CA PHE A 36 1.06 -0.24 11.30
C PHE A 36 0.95 -1.67 10.77
N ILE A 37 2.07 -2.40 10.66
CA ILE A 37 2.07 -3.82 10.28
C ILE A 37 1.29 -4.62 11.32
N VAL A 38 1.61 -4.48 12.61
CA VAL A 38 0.93 -5.23 13.68
C VAL A 38 -0.58 -4.97 13.66
N LEU A 39 -0.99 -3.70 13.56
CA LEU A 39 -2.40 -3.34 13.58
C LEU A 39 -3.13 -3.84 12.32
N VAL A 40 -2.59 -3.59 11.13
CA VAL A 40 -3.34 -3.81 9.90
C VAL A 40 -3.18 -5.24 9.36
N LEU A 41 -1.98 -5.79 9.45
CA LEU A 41 -1.71 -7.15 9.00
C LEU A 41 -2.12 -8.16 10.07
N ASP A 42 -1.61 -8.02 11.30
CA ASP A 42 -1.80 -9.09 12.29
C ASP A 42 -3.19 -9.02 12.93
N ILE A 43 -3.63 -7.84 13.38
CA ILE A 43 -4.94 -7.71 14.02
C ILE A 43 -6.05 -7.69 12.95
N LEU A 44 -6.01 -6.75 12.00
CA LEU A 44 -7.12 -6.56 11.06
C LEU A 44 -7.17 -7.59 9.93
N CYS A 45 -6.10 -8.33 9.62
CA CYS A 45 -6.08 -9.31 8.54
C CYS A 45 -6.04 -10.76 9.07
N ILE A 46 -5.09 -11.09 9.95
CA ILE A 46 -4.92 -12.48 10.42
C ILE A 46 -6.09 -12.92 11.31
N LEU A 47 -6.58 -12.09 12.26
CA LEU A 47 -7.69 -12.49 13.13
C LEU A 47 -8.96 -12.91 12.34
N PRO A 48 -9.47 -12.10 11.37
CA PRO A 48 -10.62 -12.53 10.58
C PRO A 48 -10.35 -13.77 9.72
N VAL A 49 -9.11 -13.94 9.25
CA VAL A 49 -8.70 -15.13 8.49
C VAL A 49 -8.66 -16.37 9.38
N LEU A 50 -8.29 -16.27 10.65
CA LEU A 50 -8.30 -17.40 11.58
C LEU A 50 -9.70 -17.73 12.10
N ALA A 51 -10.59 -16.75 12.19
CA ALA A 51 -11.93 -16.93 12.77
C ALA A 51 -12.88 -17.80 11.93
N SER A 52 -12.65 -17.95 10.62
CA SER A 52 -13.53 -18.73 9.73
C SER A 52 -12.93 -20.07 9.33
N LYS A 53 -13.78 -21.11 9.30
CA LYS A 53 -13.46 -22.53 9.09
C LYS A 53 -12.85 -22.87 7.71
N VAL A 54 -12.74 -21.92 6.79
CA VAL A 54 -12.17 -22.15 5.46
C VAL A 54 -10.65 -21.96 5.49
N GLU A 55 -9.92 -23.06 5.63
CA GLU A 55 -8.47 -23.08 5.85
C GLU A 55 -7.64 -22.63 4.64
N PHE A 56 -8.14 -22.85 3.41
CA PHE A 56 -7.43 -22.51 2.16
C PHE A 56 -6.94 -21.05 2.13
N PHE A 57 -7.80 -20.11 2.54
CA PHE A 57 -7.44 -18.69 2.59
C PHE A 57 -6.38 -18.39 3.66
N THR A 58 -6.36 -19.14 4.76
CA THR A 58 -5.35 -19.01 5.81
C THR A 58 -3.98 -19.42 5.32
N PHE A 59 -3.89 -20.52 4.56
CA PHE A 59 -2.64 -20.95 3.94
C PHE A 59 -2.10 -19.95 2.90
N ALA A 60 -2.96 -19.15 2.27
CA ALA A 60 -2.54 -18.12 1.34
C ALA A 60 -2.01 -16.84 2.03
N VAL A 61 -2.58 -16.46 3.18
CA VAL A 61 -2.22 -15.22 3.91
C VAL A 61 -1.04 -15.43 4.86
N LEU A 62 -1.05 -16.52 5.62
CA LEU A 62 -0.14 -16.73 6.74
C LEU A 62 1.34 -16.72 6.34
N PRO A 63 1.79 -17.37 5.25
CA PRO A 63 3.20 -17.33 4.84
C PRO A 63 3.68 -15.91 4.52
N VAL A 64 2.85 -15.12 3.84
CA VAL A 64 3.17 -13.73 3.50
C VAL A 64 3.27 -12.88 4.76
N ALA A 65 2.33 -13.06 5.69
CA ALA A 65 2.34 -12.31 6.94
C ALA A 65 3.55 -12.63 7.82
N ILE A 66 3.94 -13.91 7.92
CA ILE A 66 5.14 -14.34 8.63
C ILE A 66 6.39 -13.71 7.99
N LEU A 67 6.53 -13.78 6.66
CA LEU A 67 7.68 -13.19 5.96
C LEU A 67 7.82 -11.68 6.21
N ILE A 68 6.70 -10.94 6.18
CA ILE A 68 6.69 -9.50 6.45
C ILE A 68 7.10 -9.21 7.90
N ASN A 69 6.56 -9.95 8.87
CA ASN A 69 6.89 -9.77 10.29
C ASN A 69 8.36 -10.11 10.59
N VAL A 70 8.88 -11.21 10.04
CA VAL A 70 10.30 -11.57 10.15
C VAL A 70 11.17 -10.47 9.55
N TRP A 71 10.84 -9.98 8.35
CA TRP A 71 11.59 -8.91 7.72
C TRP A 71 11.51 -7.59 8.51
N MET A 72 10.34 -7.28 9.08
CA MET A 72 10.13 -6.14 9.96
C MET A 72 11.08 -6.17 11.16
N ILE A 73 11.20 -7.31 11.83
CA ILE A 73 12.13 -7.47 12.97
C ILE A 73 13.57 -7.25 12.49
N LEU A 74 13.99 -7.93 11.42
CA LEU A 74 15.35 -7.85 10.89
C LEU A 74 15.76 -6.44 10.43
N ILE A 75 14.86 -5.69 9.81
CA ILE A 75 15.18 -4.34 9.32
C ILE A 75 15.13 -3.31 10.46
N ASN A 76 14.28 -3.53 11.47
CA ASN A 76 14.17 -2.62 12.61
C ASN A 76 15.35 -2.72 13.58
N THR A 77 16.10 -3.82 13.60
CA THR A 77 17.34 -3.91 14.38
C THR A 77 18.52 -3.18 13.73
N ARG A 78 18.44 -2.82 12.45
CA ARG A 78 19.54 -2.11 11.75
C ARG A 78 19.58 -0.62 12.07
N ASN A 79 20.80 -0.11 12.25
CA ASN A 79 21.06 1.32 12.43
C ASN A 79 20.99 2.07 11.08
N MET A 80 20.31 3.22 11.09
CA MET A 80 20.07 4.05 9.90
C MET A 80 21.16 5.12 9.73
N THR A 81 22.43 4.73 9.83
CA THR A 81 23.58 5.62 9.65
C THR A 81 23.94 5.79 8.17
N GLU A 82 23.85 4.70 7.40
CA GLU A 82 24.20 4.69 5.98
C GLU A 82 22.98 4.93 5.07
N TYR A 83 23.19 5.69 3.99
CA TYR A 83 22.17 5.92 2.96
C TYR A 83 21.65 4.62 2.35
N LEU A 84 22.50 3.59 2.24
CA LEU A 84 22.11 2.27 1.77
C LEU A 84 21.04 1.64 2.68
N HIS A 85 21.15 1.81 4.00
CA HIS A 85 20.16 1.30 4.95
C HIS A 85 18.82 2.02 4.81
N HIS A 86 18.83 3.34 4.59
CA HIS A 86 17.62 4.09 4.26
C HIS A 86 16.94 3.56 2.99
N LEU A 87 17.73 3.30 1.93
CA LEU A 87 17.20 2.77 0.68
C LEU A 87 16.65 1.34 0.84
N GLN A 88 17.32 0.49 1.61
CA GLN A 88 16.82 -0.84 1.96
C GLN A 88 15.51 -0.79 2.75
N TYR A 89 15.35 0.22 3.61
CA TYR A 89 14.10 0.43 4.36
C TYR A 89 12.96 0.91 3.45
N VAL A 90 13.23 1.76 2.45
CA VAL A 90 12.23 2.13 1.41
C VAL A 90 11.76 0.89 0.65
N ARG A 91 12.66 -0.02 0.29
CA ARG A 91 12.31 -1.30 -0.33
C ARG A 91 11.41 -2.13 0.59
N PHE A 92 11.76 -2.23 1.87
CA PHE A 92 10.95 -2.91 2.87
C PHE A 92 9.54 -2.32 2.94
N MET A 93 9.39 -0.99 3.03
CA MET A 93 8.07 -0.35 3.04
C MET A 93 7.24 -0.74 1.79
N GLY A 94 7.84 -0.65 0.60
CA GLY A 94 7.16 -1.01 -0.63
C GLY A 94 6.70 -2.47 -0.68
N VAL A 95 7.57 -3.41 -0.31
CA VAL A 95 7.21 -4.83 -0.28
C VAL A 95 6.17 -5.14 0.80
N SER A 96 6.28 -4.53 1.99
CA SER A 96 5.31 -4.72 3.06
C SER A 96 3.92 -4.20 2.68
N PHE A 97 3.81 -3.00 2.07
CA PHE A 97 2.51 -2.51 1.59
C PHE A 97 1.91 -3.39 0.48
N SER A 98 2.73 -3.90 -0.45
CA SER A 98 2.28 -4.85 -1.46
C SER A 98 1.81 -6.17 -0.87
N GLY A 99 2.54 -6.71 0.11
CA GLY A 99 2.16 -7.94 0.79
C GLY A 99 0.91 -7.77 1.66
N MET A 100 0.78 -6.65 2.38
CA MET A 100 -0.45 -6.30 3.10
C MET A 100 -1.63 -6.17 2.15
N SER A 101 -1.44 -5.49 1.02
CA SER A 101 -2.45 -5.35 -0.04
C SER A 101 -2.95 -6.71 -0.54
N TYR A 102 -2.03 -7.65 -0.81
CA TYR A 102 -2.36 -9.03 -1.16
C TYR A 102 -3.14 -9.73 -0.05
N CYS A 103 -2.68 -9.67 1.20
CA CYS A 103 -3.39 -10.29 2.33
C CYS A 103 -4.82 -9.76 2.47
N GLN A 104 -5.02 -8.44 2.33
CA GLN A 104 -6.37 -7.86 2.39
C GLN A 104 -7.27 -8.32 1.23
N LEU A 105 -6.74 -8.53 0.03
CA LEU A 105 -7.50 -9.08 -1.10
C LEU A 105 -7.98 -10.50 -0.80
N ILE A 106 -7.10 -11.35 -0.26
CA ILE A 106 -7.45 -12.72 0.10
C ILE A 106 -8.49 -12.74 1.22
N THR A 107 -8.37 -11.85 2.22
CA THR A 107 -9.38 -11.68 3.27
C THR A 107 -10.71 -11.20 2.70
N ALA A 108 -10.72 -10.27 1.76
CA ALA A 108 -11.94 -9.84 1.07
C ALA A 108 -12.64 -11.03 0.39
N GLN A 109 -11.89 -11.83 -0.36
CA GLN A 109 -12.42 -13.03 -1.01
C GLN A 109 -12.95 -14.06 -0.01
N LYS A 110 -12.29 -14.25 1.13
CA LYS A 110 -12.75 -15.12 2.22
C LYS A 110 -14.08 -14.65 2.80
N MET A 111 -14.23 -13.34 3.03
CA MET A 111 -15.47 -12.76 3.55
C MET A 111 -16.62 -12.93 2.56
N MET A 112 -16.37 -12.68 1.27
CA MET A 112 -17.35 -12.90 0.22
C MET A 112 -17.76 -14.38 0.13
N PHE A 113 -16.79 -15.29 0.16
CA PHE A 113 -17.04 -16.73 0.15
C PHE A 113 -17.87 -17.16 1.36
N SER A 114 -17.60 -16.59 2.55
CA SER A 114 -18.35 -16.90 3.76
C SER A 114 -19.79 -16.37 3.72
N ALA A 115 -20.06 -15.33 2.93
CA ALA A 115 -21.40 -14.73 2.81
C ALA A 115 -22.33 -15.47 1.85
N ILE A 116 -21.81 -15.88 0.68
CA ILE A 116 -22.63 -16.36 -0.45
C ILE A 116 -22.07 -17.63 -1.11
N GLY A 117 -21.00 -18.21 -0.56
CA GLY A 117 -20.31 -19.37 -1.14
C GLY A 117 -19.41 -19.02 -2.33
N PHE A 118 -19.02 -20.05 -3.09
CA PHE A 118 -18.19 -19.86 -4.27
C PHE A 118 -18.98 -19.22 -5.41
N HIS A 119 -18.65 -17.97 -5.76
CA HIS A 119 -19.30 -17.24 -6.84
C HIS A 119 -18.28 -16.66 -7.81
N LEU A 120 -17.95 -17.42 -8.85
CA LEU A 120 -16.86 -17.12 -9.79
C LEU A 120 -16.92 -15.70 -10.39
N PRO A 121 -18.08 -15.18 -10.87
CA PRO A 121 -18.15 -13.81 -11.41
C PRO A 121 -17.69 -12.72 -10.44
N LEU A 122 -18.03 -12.84 -9.15
CA LEU A 122 -17.69 -11.83 -8.15
C LEU A 122 -16.22 -11.92 -7.74
N ILE A 123 -15.66 -13.13 -7.69
CA ILE A 123 -14.23 -13.35 -7.45
C ILE A 123 -13.44 -12.72 -8.59
N SER A 124 -13.80 -13.02 -9.85
CA SER A 124 -13.17 -12.46 -11.04
C SER A 124 -13.30 -10.93 -11.09
N LEU A 125 -14.45 -10.37 -10.71
CA LEU A 125 -14.65 -8.93 -10.64
C LEU A 125 -13.73 -8.28 -9.59
N SER A 126 -13.61 -8.87 -8.39
CA SER A 126 -12.73 -8.33 -7.34
C SER A 126 -11.25 -8.35 -7.77
N LEU A 127 -10.80 -9.43 -8.42
CA LEU A 127 -9.46 -9.55 -8.99
C LEU A 127 -9.23 -8.52 -10.11
N PHE A 128 -10.22 -8.31 -10.97
CA PHE A 128 -10.15 -7.31 -12.04
C PHE A 128 -10.02 -5.89 -11.48
N ILE A 129 -10.86 -5.51 -10.50
CA ILE A 129 -10.79 -4.20 -9.84
C ILE A 129 -9.41 -4.00 -9.20
N TYR A 130 -8.92 -5.02 -8.50
CA TYR A 130 -7.60 -4.99 -7.87
C TYR A 130 -6.48 -4.80 -8.90
N ALA A 131 -6.47 -5.61 -9.96
CA ALA A 131 -5.48 -5.51 -11.03
C ALA A 131 -5.53 -4.17 -11.77
N ALA A 132 -6.74 -3.66 -12.06
CA ALA A 132 -6.95 -2.36 -12.66
C ALA A 132 -6.39 -1.23 -11.78
N SER A 133 -6.61 -1.29 -10.45
CA SER A 133 -6.05 -0.31 -9.52
C SER A 133 -4.51 -0.27 -9.57
N ILE A 134 -3.85 -1.44 -9.55
CA ILE A 134 -2.40 -1.55 -9.64
C ILE A 134 -1.91 -0.98 -10.97
N PHE A 135 -2.54 -1.38 -12.08
CA PHE A 135 -2.16 -0.96 -13.41
C PHE A 135 -2.25 0.56 -13.58
N LEU A 136 -3.34 1.18 -13.11
CA LEU A 136 -3.55 2.63 -13.17
C LEU A 136 -2.47 3.38 -12.40
N VAL A 137 -2.09 2.89 -11.22
CA VAL A 137 -1.07 3.53 -10.37
C VAL A 137 0.32 3.36 -10.95
N ILE A 138 0.65 2.18 -11.48
CA ILE A 138 1.91 1.95 -12.21
C ILE A 138 2.00 2.89 -13.39
N ARG A 139 0.93 3.00 -14.19
CA ARG A 139 0.85 3.93 -15.32
C ARG A 139 1.04 5.38 -14.87
N TYR A 140 0.43 5.78 -13.76
CA TYR A 140 0.60 7.11 -13.19
C TYR A 140 2.07 7.40 -12.86
N TYR A 141 2.75 6.51 -12.11
CA TYR A 141 4.15 6.73 -11.73
C TYR A 141 5.13 6.63 -12.92
N LEU A 142 4.83 5.80 -13.93
CA LEU A 142 5.69 5.66 -15.09
C LEU A 142 5.50 6.76 -16.14
N ALA A 143 4.27 7.21 -16.40
CA ALA A 143 3.96 8.11 -17.50
C ALA A 143 3.60 9.54 -17.08
N VAL A 144 3.00 9.74 -15.91
CA VAL A 144 2.45 11.04 -15.49
C VAL A 144 3.37 11.76 -14.50
N PHE A 145 3.89 11.03 -13.51
CA PHE A 145 4.80 11.57 -12.50
C PHE A 145 6.02 12.34 -13.03
N PRO A 146 6.74 11.89 -14.10
CA PRO A 146 7.95 12.56 -14.56
C PRO A 146 7.70 13.79 -15.43
N ASP A 147 6.46 14.17 -15.74
CA ASP A 147 6.16 15.33 -16.60
C ASP A 147 5.97 16.62 -15.76
N PRO A 148 6.99 17.50 -15.70
CA PRO A 148 6.92 18.73 -14.90
C PRO A 148 5.85 19.71 -15.42
N LYS A 149 5.41 19.58 -16.69
CA LYS A 149 4.38 20.46 -17.27
C LYS A 149 2.96 20.09 -16.81
N ARG A 150 2.74 18.85 -16.36
CA ARG A 150 1.44 18.36 -15.86
C ARG A 150 1.23 18.60 -14.36
N GLY A 151 2.29 18.78 -13.57
CA GLY A 151 2.21 19.03 -12.13
C GLY A 151 1.56 20.38 -11.74
N LYS A 152 1.44 21.33 -12.67
CA LYS A 152 0.69 22.59 -12.45
C LYS A 152 -0.83 22.42 -12.49
N ARG A 153 -1.34 21.24 -12.87
CA ARG A 153 -2.77 20.94 -13.00
C ARG A 153 -3.32 20.08 -11.86
N GLU A 154 -2.58 19.93 -10.76
CA GLU A 154 -3.14 19.45 -9.50
C GLU A 154 -4.02 20.56 -8.92
N THR A 155 -5.23 20.64 -9.46
CA THR A 155 -6.36 21.20 -8.73
C THR A 155 -6.39 20.46 -7.40
N ALA A 156 -6.38 21.23 -6.31
CA ALA A 156 -6.65 20.75 -4.97
C ALA A 156 -8.02 20.06 -4.97
N ALA A 157 -8.04 18.77 -5.31
CA ALA A 157 -9.22 17.95 -5.10
C ALA A 157 -9.50 17.97 -3.59
N PRO A 158 -10.76 18.02 -3.16
CA PRO A 158 -11.14 18.06 -1.74
C PRO A 158 -10.97 16.66 -1.13
N THR A 159 -9.78 16.08 -1.27
CA THR A 159 -9.41 14.76 -0.79
C THR A 159 -9.57 14.66 0.73
N GLY A 160 -9.37 15.77 1.45
CA GLY A 160 -9.60 15.85 2.89
C GLY A 160 -11.08 15.71 3.29
N MET A 161 -12.01 16.21 2.46
CA MET A 161 -13.45 16.12 2.72
C MET A 161 -13.99 14.72 2.40
N LEU A 162 -13.47 14.10 1.33
CA LEU A 162 -13.77 12.71 0.96
C LEU A 162 -13.23 11.72 2.01
N LEU A 163 -12.01 11.91 2.52
CA LEU A 163 -11.41 11.06 3.56
C LEU A 163 -12.14 11.17 4.91
N ALA A 164 -12.64 12.35 5.28
CA ALA A 164 -13.43 12.56 6.50
C ALA A 164 -14.85 11.98 6.40
N ALA A 165 -15.40 11.86 5.19
CA ALA A 165 -16.72 11.28 4.95
C ALA A 165 -16.74 9.74 5.01
N VAL A 166 -15.59 9.07 4.80
CA VAL A 166 -15.52 7.59 4.80
C VAL A 166 -15.89 6.96 6.15
N PRO A 167 -15.37 7.42 7.31
CA PRO A 167 -15.76 6.86 8.60
C PRO A 167 -17.24 7.09 8.94
N ALA A 168 -17.77 8.27 8.60
CA ALA A 168 -19.16 8.63 8.85
C ALA A 168 -20.14 7.81 7.98
N ALA A 169 -19.84 7.66 6.68
CA ALA A 169 -20.59 6.80 5.79
C ALA A 169 -20.49 5.32 6.22
N GLY A 170 -19.30 4.86 6.63
CA GLY A 170 -19.08 3.52 7.14
C GLY A 170 -19.88 3.22 8.41
N TYR A 171 -19.97 4.17 9.34
CA TYR A 171 -20.77 4.03 10.57
C TYR A 171 -22.26 3.89 10.24
N MET A 172 -22.82 4.76 9.40
CA MET A 172 -24.23 4.72 9.00
C MET A 172 -24.58 3.42 8.25
N ILE A 173 -23.72 2.98 7.33
CA ILE A 173 -23.92 1.73 6.58
C ILE A 173 -23.83 0.52 7.52
N SER A 174 -22.88 0.51 8.47
CA SER A 174 -22.75 -0.59 9.43
C SER A 174 -23.99 -0.73 10.31
N HIS A 175 -24.56 0.38 10.81
CA HIS A 175 -25.74 0.38 11.66
C HIS A 175 -27.01 -0.10 10.91
N ALA A 176 -27.09 0.18 9.61
CA ALA A 176 -28.17 -0.32 8.76
C ALA A 176 -28.02 -1.81 8.44
N VAL A 177 -26.79 -2.27 8.17
CA VAL A 177 -26.50 -3.66 7.76
C VAL A 177 -26.52 -4.64 8.93
N LEU A 178 -26.04 -4.24 10.11
CA LEU A 178 -26.00 -5.09 11.32
C LEU A 178 -27.40 -5.54 11.79
N ARG A 179 -28.47 -4.91 11.32
CA ARG A 179 -29.86 -5.28 11.64
C ARG A 179 -30.49 -6.28 10.67
N VAL A 180 -29.85 -6.58 9.54
CA VAL A 180 -30.53 -7.23 8.40
C VAL A 180 -30.09 -8.68 8.17
N SER A 181 -28.79 -9.01 8.22
CA SER A 181 -28.30 -10.41 8.20
C SER A 181 -26.78 -10.51 8.41
N GLU A 182 -26.30 -11.64 8.93
CA GLU A 182 -24.85 -11.95 9.03
C GLU A 182 -24.16 -11.95 7.64
N SER A 183 -24.85 -12.45 6.61
CA SER A 183 -24.35 -12.46 5.23
C SER A 183 -24.11 -11.06 4.68
N ALA A 184 -24.98 -10.09 5.01
CA ALA A 184 -24.82 -8.71 4.60
C ALA A 184 -23.59 -8.06 5.27
N VAL A 185 -23.32 -8.41 6.53
CA VAL A 185 -22.11 -7.95 7.26
C VAL A 185 -20.85 -8.48 6.59
N TYR A 186 -20.80 -9.77 6.24
CA TYR A 186 -19.66 -10.36 5.54
C TYR A 186 -19.44 -9.74 4.15
N LEU A 187 -20.49 -9.44 3.39
CA LEU A 187 -20.38 -8.73 2.11
C LEU A 187 -19.86 -7.30 2.28
N LEU A 188 -20.35 -6.57 3.27
CA LEU A 188 -19.85 -5.23 3.58
C LEU A 188 -18.36 -5.27 3.95
N MET A 189 -17.95 -6.20 4.81
CA MET A 189 -16.55 -6.39 5.18
C MET A 189 -15.69 -6.76 3.97
N SER A 190 -16.17 -7.63 3.07
CA SER A 190 -15.48 -7.94 1.82
C SER A 190 -15.19 -6.68 0.99
N ILE A 191 -16.16 -5.78 0.86
CA ILE A 191 -15.98 -4.52 0.12
C ILE A 191 -14.93 -3.63 0.81
N VAL A 192 -14.99 -3.51 2.14
CA VAL A 192 -14.02 -2.73 2.94
C VAL A 192 -12.61 -3.29 2.76
N TYR A 193 -12.43 -4.61 2.85
CA TYR A 193 -11.14 -5.25 2.66
C TYR A 193 -10.60 -5.09 1.23
N LEU A 194 -11.46 -5.17 0.21
CA LEU A 194 -11.08 -4.92 -1.17
C LEU A 194 -10.62 -3.46 -1.38
N LEU A 195 -11.32 -2.50 -0.79
CA LEU A 195 -10.92 -1.09 -0.82
C LEU A 195 -9.55 -0.90 -0.17
N MET A 196 -9.33 -1.49 1.01
CA MET A 196 -8.04 -1.46 1.71
C MET A 196 -6.92 -2.12 0.90
N ALA A 197 -7.21 -3.24 0.22
CA ALA A 197 -6.27 -3.89 -0.69
C ALA A 197 -5.82 -2.92 -1.79
N CYS A 198 -6.76 -2.22 -2.43
CA CYS A 198 -6.45 -1.20 -3.45
C CYS A 198 -5.66 -0.02 -2.88
N LEU A 199 -6.01 0.49 -1.69
CA LEU A 199 -5.26 1.59 -1.06
C LEU A 199 -3.81 1.20 -0.73
N PHE A 200 -3.58 0.00 -0.22
CA PHE A 200 -2.22 -0.48 0.05
C PHE A 200 -1.45 -0.82 -1.22
N SER A 201 -2.11 -1.22 -2.30
CA SER A 201 -1.45 -1.42 -3.59
C SER A 201 -0.89 -0.10 -4.12
N ILE A 202 -1.63 1.01 -3.96
CA ILE A 202 -1.16 2.36 -4.30
C ILE A 202 0.13 2.69 -3.55
N MET A 203 0.14 2.47 -2.23
CA MET A 203 1.31 2.73 -1.38
C MET A 203 2.49 1.83 -1.73
N GLY A 204 2.25 0.54 -1.99
CA GLY A 204 3.27 -0.41 -2.43
C GLY A 204 3.95 0.04 -3.71
N VAL A 205 3.16 0.34 -4.75
CA VAL A 205 3.68 0.83 -6.04
C VAL A 205 4.46 2.13 -5.86
N LYS A 206 3.97 3.09 -5.05
CA LYS A 206 4.66 4.35 -4.77
C LYS A 206 6.07 4.12 -4.21
N PHE A 207 6.21 3.27 -3.19
CA PHE A 207 7.51 3.03 -2.54
C PHE A 207 8.43 2.14 -3.39
N ILE A 208 7.89 1.17 -4.13
CA ILE A 208 8.66 0.37 -5.09
C ILE A 208 9.21 1.27 -6.21
N HIS A 209 8.35 2.13 -6.78
CA HIS A 209 8.78 3.10 -7.77
C HIS A 209 9.82 4.06 -7.20
N LYS A 210 9.61 4.57 -5.97
CA LYS A 210 10.60 5.41 -5.26
C LYS A 210 11.95 4.73 -5.12
N TYR A 211 11.97 3.45 -4.73
CA TYR A 211 13.20 2.67 -4.63
C TYR A 211 13.96 2.60 -5.96
N PHE A 212 13.28 2.21 -7.05
CA PHE A 212 13.91 2.13 -8.37
C PHE A 212 14.33 3.49 -8.91
N PHE A 213 13.53 4.53 -8.66
CA PHE A 213 13.83 5.90 -9.04
C PHE A 213 15.09 6.42 -8.34
N ILE A 214 15.22 6.20 -7.03
CA ILE A 214 16.45 6.56 -6.30
C ILE A 214 17.64 5.77 -6.83
N LYS A 215 17.47 4.46 -7.06
CA LYS A 215 18.55 3.60 -7.56
C LYS A 215 19.04 4.02 -8.95
N ALA A 216 18.15 4.50 -9.82
CA ALA A 216 18.47 4.95 -11.17
C ALA A 216 19.11 6.35 -11.22
N ASN A 217 19.03 7.14 -10.15
CA ASN A 217 19.50 8.53 -10.10
C ASN A 217 20.52 8.76 -8.98
N GLN A 218 21.29 7.73 -8.60
CA GLN A 218 22.29 7.84 -7.52
C GLN A 218 23.39 8.87 -7.82
N ASP A 219 23.72 9.07 -9.10
CA ASP A 219 24.77 9.99 -9.54
C ASP A 219 24.44 11.44 -9.15
N ILE A 220 23.17 11.84 -9.35
CA ILE A 220 22.65 13.17 -8.99
C ILE A 220 22.64 13.37 -7.47
N ILE A 221 22.37 12.30 -6.70
CA ILE A 221 22.36 12.35 -5.23
C ILE A 221 23.78 12.47 -4.68
N ARG A 222 24.77 11.80 -5.29
CA ARG A 222 26.18 11.91 -4.89
C ARG A 222 26.72 13.33 -5.10
N GLN A 223 26.36 13.98 -6.21
CA GLN A 223 26.73 15.37 -6.49
C GLN A 223 26.20 16.38 -5.46
N HIS A 224 25.12 16.07 -4.75
CA HIS A 224 24.56 16.95 -3.70
C HIS A 224 25.19 16.73 -2.32
N ARG A 225 25.85 15.58 -2.10
CA ARG A 225 26.44 15.19 -0.80
C ARG A 225 27.93 15.56 -0.70
N ILE A 226 28.56 15.92 -1.82
CA ILE A 226 29.87 16.59 -1.91
C ILE A 226 29.60 18.10 -1.88
#